data_AF-D3YXW0-F1
#
_entry.id   AF-D3YXW0-F1
#
_cell.length_a   1.000
_cell.length_b   1.000
_cell.length_c   1.000
_cell.angle_alpha   90.00
_cell.angle_beta   90.00
_cell.angle_gamma   90.00
#
_symmetry.space_group_name_H-M   'P 1'
#
loop_
_entity.id
_entity.type
_entity.pdbx_description
1 polymer ?
#
loop_
_entity_poly.entity_id
_entity_poly.type
_entity_poly.pdbx_seq_one_letter_code
_entity_poly.pdbx_strand_id
1 'polypeptide(L)' 'MSGAPPSYSFVALPPRAKDGLVVFGKNSARPRDEVQEVVYFPAVDHDAESKVECTYISIDQVPRTHAIVISRPAWL' A
#
# COMPACT_ATOMS: atom_id res chain seq x y z
N MET A 1 -10.56 -28.24 2.72
CA MET A 1 -10.13 -26.87 3.07
C MET A 1 -10.69 -25.92 2.02
N SER A 2 -11.52 -24.95 2.38
CA SER A 2 -11.97 -23.92 1.42
C SER A 2 -10.77 -23.07 1.00
N GLY A 3 -10.53 -22.92 -0.30
CA GLY A 3 -9.44 -22.06 -0.81
C GLY A 3 -9.56 -20.61 -0.31
N ALA A 4 -8.45 -19.87 -0.38
CA ALA A 4 -8.47 -18.45 -0.02
C ALA A 4 -9.52 -17.69 -0.85
N PRO A 5 -10.29 -16.76 -0.25
CA PRO A 5 -11.26 -15.97 -1.00
C PRO A 5 -10.55 -15.15 -2.09
N PRO A 6 -11.20 -14.83 -3.21
CA PRO A 6 -10.58 -14.02 -4.27
C PRO A 6 -10.16 -12.63 -3.77
N SER A 7 -9.07 -12.11 -4.34
CA SER A 7 -8.68 -10.70 -4.17
C SER A 7 -9.61 -9.82 -5.01
N TYR A 8 -9.98 -8.66 -4.51
CA TYR A 8 -10.73 -7.66 -5.28
C TYR A 8 -9.98 -6.33 -5.33
N SER A 9 -10.32 -5.55 -6.33
CA SER A 9 -9.90 -4.16 -6.44
C SER A 9 -11.07 -3.35 -6.99
N PHE A 10 -11.19 -2.12 -6.52
CA PHE A 10 -12.19 -1.20 -7.03
C PHE A 10 -11.61 0.21 -7.11
N VAL A 11 -12.21 1.00 -7.99
CA VAL A 11 -11.93 2.43 -8.13
C VAL A 11 -13.27 3.15 -8.05
N ALA A 12 -13.35 4.17 -7.22
CA ALA A 12 -14.42 5.16 -7.25
C ALA A 12 -13.85 6.49 -7.75
N LEU A 13 -14.30 6.91 -8.94
CA LEU A 13 -13.94 8.18 -9.55
C LEU A 13 -14.97 9.27 -9.21
N PRO A 14 -14.64 10.56 -9.32
CA PRO A 14 -15.62 11.64 -9.19
C PRO A 14 -16.78 11.47 -10.18
N PRO A 15 -18.04 11.77 -9.79
CA PRO A 15 -18.48 12.29 -8.48
C PRO A 15 -18.91 11.17 -7.51
N ARG A 16 -18.43 9.93 -7.69
CA ARG A 16 -18.93 8.73 -6.97
C ARG A 16 -18.27 8.51 -5.61
N ALA A 17 -17.28 9.32 -5.24
CA ALA A 17 -16.67 9.35 -3.92
C ALA A 17 -16.80 10.75 -3.31
N LYS A 18 -16.76 10.80 -1.97
CA LYS A 18 -16.89 12.03 -1.20
C LYS A 18 -15.81 13.05 -1.60
N ASP A 19 -16.16 14.33 -1.53
CA ASP A 19 -15.24 15.46 -1.71
C ASP A 19 -14.53 15.50 -3.08
N GLY A 20 -15.09 14.83 -4.09
CA GLY A 20 -14.51 14.78 -5.44
C GLY A 20 -13.19 14.03 -5.51
N LEU A 21 -12.90 13.17 -4.53
CA LEU A 21 -11.67 12.39 -4.46
C LEU A 21 -11.74 11.15 -5.36
N VAL A 22 -10.56 10.63 -5.72
CA VAL A 22 -10.42 9.29 -6.28
C VAL A 22 -10.12 8.33 -5.12
N VAL A 23 -10.93 7.27 -4.99
CA VAL A 23 -10.69 6.21 -4.01
C VAL A 23 -10.32 4.94 -4.74
N PHE A 24 -9.14 4.40 -4.45
CA PHE A 24 -8.73 3.07 -4.87
C PHE A 24 -8.69 2.16 -3.66
N GLY A 25 -9.34 0.99 -3.76
CA GLY A 25 -9.31 -0.03 -2.72
C GLY A 25 -8.92 -1.37 -3.30
N LYS A 26 -8.08 -2.11 -2.57
CA LYS A 26 -7.68 -3.47 -2.90
C LYS A 26 -7.63 -4.31 -1.65
N ASN A 27 -8.28 -5.47 -1.66
CA ASN A 27 -8.08 -6.50 -0.65
C ASN A 27 -7.31 -7.66 -1.28
N SER A 28 -6.25 -8.10 -0.60
CA SER A 28 -5.49 -9.29 -0.99
C SER A 28 -6.08 -10.51 -0.29
N ALA A 29 -6.30 -11.57 -1.07
CA ALA A 29 -6.59 -12.91 -0.58
C ALA A 29 -5.45 -13.41 0.29
N ARG A 30 -5.64 -13.52 1.61
CA ARG A 30 -4.63 -14.00 2.54
C ARG A 30 -5.11 -15.22 3.33
N PRO A 31 -4.19 -16.09 3.79
CA PRO A 31 -4.53 -17.11 4.78
C PRO A 31 -5.17 -16.48 6.02
N ARG A 32 -6.14 -17.19 6.61
CA ARG A 32 -6.92 -16.69 7.76
C ARG A 32 -6.03 -16.25 8.93
N ASP A 33 -4.97 -17.02 9.17
CA ASP A 33 -4.10 -16.87 10.34
C ASP A 33 -2.84 -16.04 10.03
N GLU A 34 -2.75 -15.44 8.84
CA GLU A 34 -1.65 -14.55 8.51
C GLU A 34 -1.87 -13.17 9.16
N VAL A 35 -1.00 -12.82 10.11
CA VAL A 35 -1.02 -11.52 10.79
C VAL A 35 -0.79 -10.40 9.77
N GLN A 36 -1.69 -9.42 9.75
CA GLN A 36 -1.56 -8.17 9.02
C GLN A 36 -1.26 -7.04 10.00
N GLU A 37 0.00 -6.60 10.04
CA GLU A 37 0.43 -5.46 10.86
C GLU A 37 -0.05 -4.16 10.25
N VAL A 38 -0.64 -3.29 11.07
CA VAL A 38 -0.95 -1.90 10.67
C VAL A 38 0.23 -1.03 11.06
N VAL A 39 0.92 -0.48 10.07
CA VAL A 39 2.12 0.32 10.24
C VAL A 39 1.91 1.74 9.70
N TYR A 40 2.53 2.70 10.37
CA TYR A 40 2.54 4.10 9.96
C TYR A 40 3.96 4.46 9.48
N PHE A 41 4.03 5.06 8.30
CA PHE A 41 5.25 5.66 7.78
C PHE A 41 5.03 7.18 7.70
N PRO A 42 5.86 8.00 8.37
CA PRO A 42 5.75 9.45 8.27
C PRO A 42 6.13 9.94 6.88
N ALA A 43 5.78 11.20 6.58
CA ALA A 43 6.30 11.89 5.41
C ALA A 43 7.81 12.12 5.59
N VAL A 44 8.60 11.87 4.56
CA VAL A 44 10.06 11.99 4.61
C VAL A 44 10.56 12.76 3.39
N ASP A 45 11.51 13.67 3.61
CA ASP A 45 12.32 14.28 2.56
C ASP A 45 13.61 13.45 2.38
N HIS A 46 14.03 13.25 1.14
CA HIS A 46 15.14 12.36 0.79
C HIS A 46 16.27 13.12 0.07
N ASP A 47 17.50 12.64 0.24
CA ASP A 47 18.67 13.19 -0.44
C ASP A 47 18.56 13.01 -1.97
N ALA A 48 19.16 13.95 -2.71
CA ALA A 48 19.24 13.87 -4.16
C ALA A 48 19.96 12.58 -4.59
N GLU A 49 19.49 11.97 -5.68
CA GLU A 49 20.03 10.73 -6.26
C GLU A 49 19.97 9.49 -5.34
N SER A 50 19.31 9.59 -4.18
CA SER A 50 19.05 8.43 -3.33
C SER A 50 18.15 7.40 -4.04
N LYS A 51 18.25 6.15 -3.60
CA LYS A 51 17.44 5.03 -4.09
C LYS A 51 16.60 4.44 -2.96
N VAL A 52 15.48 3.82 -3.33
CA VAL A 52 14.70 2.97 -2.44
C VAL A 52 14.86 1.51 -2.83
N GLU A 53 15.26 0.70 -1.85
CA GLU A 53 15.32 -0.76 -1.99
C GLU A 53 13.91 -1.35 -1.86
N CYS A 54 13.48 -2.02 -2.91
CA CYS A 54 12.29 -2.87 -2.90
C CYS A 54 12.73 -4.33 -2.68
N THR A 55 11.79 -5.25 -2.56
CA THR A 55 12.10 -6.67 -2.27
C THR A 55 13.11 -7.31 -3.24
N TYR A 56 13.11 -6.91 -4.51
CA TYR A 56 13.97 -7.52 -5.54
C TYR A 56 14.69 -6.52 -6.46
N ILE A 57 14.38 -5.24 -6.34
CA ILE A 57 14.91 -4.19 -7.22
C ILE A 57 15.15 -2.91 -6.41
N SER A 58 16.00 -2.04 -6.92
CA SER A 58 16.18 -0.69 -6.39
C SER A 58 15.67 0.31 -7.43
N ILE A 59 14.93 1.33 -6.99
CA ILE A 59 14.43 2.41 -7.87
C ILE A 59 14.89 3.77 -7.35
N ASP A 60 14.92 4.77 -8.21
CA ASP A 60 15.26 6.14 -7.81
C ASP A 60 14.19 6.69 -6.86
N GLN A 61 14.63 7.33 -5.77
CA GLN A 61 13.77 7.89 -4.75
C GLN A 61 13.21 9.24 -5.17
N VAL A 62 11.97 9.54 -4.77
CA VAL A 62 11.37 10.85 -4.94
C VAL A 62 11.87 11.82 -3.86
N PRO A 63 11.98 13.13 -4.12
CA PRO A 63 12.47 14.09 -3.13
C PRO A 63 11.66 14.11 -1.83
N ARG A 64 10.36 13.82 -1.91
CA ARG A 64 9.46 13.78 -0.75
C ARG A 64 8.40 12.70 -0.88
N THR A 65 8.19 11.96 0.20
CA THR A 65 7.10 10.99 0.35
C THR A 65 5.98 11.56 1.23
N HIS A 66 4.75 11.13 0.99
CA HIS A 66 3.63 11.42 1.87
C HIS A 66 3.60 10.44 3.04
N ALA A 67 3.05 10.88 4.17
CA ALA A 67 2.77 9.98 5.28
C ALA A 67 1.68 8.98 4.88
N ILE A 68 1.86 7.71 5.20
CA ILE A 68 0.90 6.64 4.90
C ILE A 68 0.65 5.76 6.13
N VAL A 69 -0.56 5.22 6.21
CA VAL A 69 -0.89 4.07 7.05
C VAL A 69 -1.20 2.91 6.12
N ILE A 70 -0.54 1.77 6.32
CA ILE A 70 -0.71 0.59 5.47
C ILE A 70 -0.76 -0.69 6.33
N SER A 71 -1.45 -1.71 5.82
CA SER A 71 -1.37 -3.07 6.36
C SER A 71 -0.41 -3.93 5.55
N ARG A 72 0.48 -4.67 6.20
CA ARG A 72 1.36 -5.65 5.55
C ARG A 72 1.42 -6.98 6.33
N PRO A 73 1.73 -8.11 5.68
CA PRO A 73 1.99 -9.36 6.40
C PRO A 73 3.20 -9.19 7.33
N ALA A 74 3.15 -9.79 8.51
CA ALA A 74 4.22 -9.66 9.51
C ALA A 74 5.61 -10.19 9.08
N TRP A 75 5.69 -11.00 8.01
CA TRP A 75 6.95 -11.56 7.50
C TRP A 75 7.63 -10.68 6.43
N LEU A 76 6.93 -9.66 5.93
CA LEU A 76 7.46 -8.66 5.00
C LEU A 76 7.92 -7.43 5.80
#